data_AF-E8LU12-F1
#
_entry.id   AF-E8LU12-F1
#
_cell.length_a   1.000
_cell.length_b   1.000
_cell.length_c   1.000
_cell.angle_alpha   90.00
_cell.angle_beta   90.00
_cell.angle_gamma   90.00
#
_symmetry.space_group_name_H-M   'P 1'
#
loop_
_entity.id
_entity.type
_entity.pdbx_description
1 polymer ?
#
loop_
_entity_poly.entity_id
_entity_poly.type
_entity_poly.pdbx_seq_one_letter_code
_entity_poly.pdbx_strand_id
1 'polypeptide(L)'
;MKTAKLLSAIVCGLLISSPVTASPSEAVIAQYNLAAEGDQDKVEWVYAQLEQQIAQQGADPLSLVYLGSTQTLMGRDAFMPWNKMKYTEQGLATISKGLDLLASQQTPLEQQDIRQGLPESLLARSIAGATFTSLPDMFNHFERGYDLYLDLL
;
A
#
# COMPACT_ATOMS: atom_id res chain seq x y z
N MET A 1 54.90 -12.65 -42.92
CA MET A 1 53.85 -11.60 -42.88
C MET A 1 52.73 -12.09 -41.98
N LYS A 2 52.43 -11.35 -40.91
CA LYS A 2 51.46 -11.69 -39.86
C LYS A 2 50.09 -11.12 -40.25
N THR A 3 49.03 -11.92 -40.18
CA THR A 3 47.65 -11.43 -40.18
C THR A 3 46.91 -12.04 -39.00
N ALA A 4 46.95 -11.36 -37.85
CA ALA A 4 46.09 -11.65 -36.71
C ALA A 4 44.78 -10.89 -36.92
N LYS A 5 43.66 -11.61 -37.07
CA LYS A 5 42.32 -11.02 -37.07
C LYS A 5 41.95 -10.72 -35.62
N LEU A 6 41.79 -9.44 -35.28
CA LEU A 6 41.17 -9.02 -34.02
C LEU A 6 39.65 -9.22 -34.14
N LEU A 7 39.11 -10.18 -33.40
CA LEU A 7 37.68 -10.29 -33.11
C LEU A 7 37.38 -9.34 -31.93
N SER A 8 36.71 -8.23 -32.22
CA SER A 8 36.17 -7.32 -31.20
C SER A 8 34.85 -7.89 -30.70
N ALA A 9 34.82 -8.36 -29.45
CA ALA A 9 33.60 -8.80 -28.79
C ALA A 9 32.94 -7.59 -28.11
N ILE A 10 31.83 -7.12 -28.68
CA ILE A 10 30.95 -6.13 -28.04
C ILE A 10 30.10 -6.89 -27.03
N VAL A 11 30.39 -6.74 -25.75
CA VAL A 11 29.52 -7.19 -24.66
C VAL A 11 28.51 -6.07 -24.40
N CYS A 12 27.31 -6.18 -24.98
CA CYS A 12 26.17 -5.36 -24.57
C CYS A 12 25.71 -5.82 -23.19
N GLY A 13 26.02 -5.04 -22.15
CA GLY A 13 25.44 -5.21 -20.83
C GLY A 13 23.93 -4.94 -20.88
N LEU A 14 23.12 -5.97 -20.67
CA LEU A 14 21.68 -5.85 -20.45
C LEU A 14 21.46 -5.14 -19.11
N LEU A 15 21.07 -3.87 -19.16
CA LEU A 15 20.53 -3.17 -17.99
C LEU A 15 19.16 -3.77 -17.69
N ILE A 16 19.07 -4.55 -16.62
CA ILE A 16 17.81 -5.05 -16.09
C ILE A 16 17.13 -3.85 -15.40
N SER A 17 16.16 -3.22 -16.07
CA SER A 17 15.29 -2.23 -15.44
C SER A 17 14.32 -2.95 -14.52
N SER A 18 14.57 -2.95 -13.22
CA SER A 18 13.57 -3.37 -12.25
C SER A 18 12.36 -2.44 -12.37
N PRO A 19 11.11 -2.95 -12.42
CA PRO A 19 9.94 -2.09 -12.34
C PRO A 19 9.98 -1.41 -10.97
N VAL A 20 10.10 -0.08 -10.96
CA VAL A 20 9.94 0.72 -9.74
C VAL A 20 8.44 0.89 -9.53
N THR A 21 7.90 0.21 -8.54
CA THR A 21 6.54 0.51 -8.03
C THR A 21 6.62 1.74 -7.15
N ALA A 22 5.73 2.71 -7.33
CA ALA A 22 5.75 3.92 -6.54
C ALA A 22 4.67 3.93 -5.46
N SER A 23 5.10 4.25 -4.23
CA SER A 23 4.25 4.53 -3.09
C SER A 23 3.32 5.73 -3.34
N PRO A 24 2.17 5.85 -2.63
CA PRO A 24 1.24 6.96 -2.81
C PRO A 24 1.91 8.31 -2.62
N SER A 25 1.56 9.29 -3.46
CA SER A 25 2.05 10.66 -3.30
C SER A 25 1.56 11.30 -1.99
N GLU A 26 2.31 12.29 -1.47
CA GLU A 26 1.89 13.04 -0.27
C GLU A 26 0.53 13.72 -0.43
N ALA A 27 0.20 14.16 -1.64
CA ALA A 27 -1.10 14.77 -1.92
C ALA A 27 -2.25 13.74 -1.73
N VAL A 28 -2.06 12.50 -2.19
CA VAL A 28 -3.04 11.42 -2.01
C VAL A 28 -3.16 11.04 -0.53
N ILE A 29 -2.02 10.92 0.17
CA ILE A 29 -2.02 10.64 1.62
C ILE A 29 -2.73 11.74 2.41
N ALA A 30 -2.52 13.01 2.06
CA ALA A 30 -3.20 14.12 2.73
C ALA A 30 -4.72 14.07 2.52
N GLN A 31 -5.20 13.72 1.32
CA GLN A 31 -6.64 13.54 1.09
C GLN A 31 -7.18 12.29 1.80
N TYR A 32 -6.40 11.22 1.90
CA TYR A 32 -6.77 10.05 2.71
C TYR A 32 -6.97 10.43 4.19
N ASN A 33 -6.09 11.26 4.75
CA ASN A 33 -6.22 11.68 6.15
C ASN A 33 -7.55 12.41 6.39
N LEU A 34 -7.96 13.31 5.49
CA LEU A 34 -9.28 13.96 5.55
C LEU A 34 -10.43 12.93 5.44
N ALA A 35 -10.28 11.95 4.55
CA ALA A 35 -11.27 10.88 4.38
C ALA A 35 -11.43 10.02 5.66
N ALA A 36 -10.30 9.70 6.31
CA ALA A 36 -10.26 8.97 7.56
C ALA A 36 -10.90 9.78 8.72
N GLU A 37 -10.71 11.11 8.73
CA GLU A 37 -11.35 12.04 9.69
C GLU A 37 -12.86 12.21 9.47
N GLY A 38 -13.41 11.73 8.34
CA GLY A 38 -14.84 11.69 8.07
C GLY A 38 -15.31 12.53 6.88
N ASP A 39 -14.40 13.14 6.13
CA ASP A 39 -14.74 13.82 4.86
C ASP A 39 -15.04 12.78 3.77
N GLN A 40 -16.32 12.41 3.65
CA GLN A 40 -16.80 11.40 2.71
C GLN A 40 -16.51 11.76 1.25
N ASP A 41 -16.45 13.06 0.91
CA ASP A 41 -16.18 13.52 -0.46
C ASP A 41 -14.77 13.13 -0.93
N LYS A 42 -13.85 12.83 0.01
CA LYS A 42 -12.49 12.40 -0.31
C LYS A 42 -12.33 10.92 -0.54
N VAL A 43 -13.25 10.09 -0.02
CA VAL A 43 -13.11 8.63 -0.09
C VAL A 43 -13.06 8.14 -1.54
N GLU A 44 -14.02 8.56 -2.36
CA GLU A 44 -14.07 8.15 -3.78
C GLU A 44 -12.88 8.68 -4.59
N TRP A 45 -12.47 9.91 -4.32
CA TRP A 45 -11.32 10.51 -4.98
C TRP A 45 -10.03 9.74 -4.65
N VAL A 46 -9.78 9.45 -3.37
CA VAL A 46 -8.60 8.69 -2.93
C VAL A 46 -8.60 7.29 -3.53
N TYR A 47 -9.76 6.61 -3.52
CA TYR A 47 -9.91 5.29 -4.12
C TYR A 47 -9.51 5.31 -5.60
N ALA A 48 -10.05 6.25 -6.38
CA ALA A 48 -9.75 6.37 -7.80
C ALA A 48 -8.27 6.67 -8.07
N GLN A 49 -7.65 7.54 -7.28
CA GLN A 49 -6.22 7.85 -7.43
C GLN A 49 -5.32 6.66 -7.14
N LEU A 50 -5.61 5.90 -6.08
CA LEU A 50 -4.83 4.71 -5.71
C LEU A 50 -5.00 3.59 -6.74
N GLU A 51 -6.23 3.31 -7.19
CA GLU A 51 -6.47 2.34 -8.27
C GLU A 51 -5.73 2.72 -9.55
N GLN A 52 -5.81 4.00 -9.95
CA GLN A 52 -5.10 4.49 -11.13
C GLN A 52 -3.59 4.36 -10.98
N GLN A 53 -3.03 4.75 -9.83
CA GLN A 53 -1.60 4.63 -9.56
C GLN A 53 -1.14 3.18 -9.63
N ILE A 54 -1.84 2.27 -8.95
CA ILE A 54 -1.52 0.83 -8.94
C ILE A 54 -1.60 0.24 -10.35
N ALA A 55 -2.59 0.64 -11.14
CA ALA A 55 -2.73 0.16 -12.52
C ALA A 55 -1.58 0.64 -13.43
N GLN A 56 -1.04 1.84 -13.19
CA GLN A 56 0.01 2.45 -14.01
C GLN A 56 1.43 2.07 -13.58
N GLN A 57 1.64 1.94 -12.28
CA GLN A 57 2.98 1.87 -11.66
C GLN A 57 3.20 0.54 -10.93
N GLY A 58 2.17 -0.30 -10.83
CA GLY A 58 2.19 -1.53 -10.05
C GLY A 58 1.85 -1.30 -8.58
N ALA A 59 1.61 -2.39 -7.87
CA ALA A 59 1.25 -2.36 -6.46
C ALA A 59 2.48 -2.46 -5.57
N ASP A 60 2.73 -1.44 -4.75
CA ASP A 60 3.62 -1.51 -3.59
C ASP A 60 2.82 -1.78 -2.28
N PRO A 61 3.49 -2.17 -1.19
CA PRO A 61 2.82 -2.48 0.08
C PRO A 61 2.00 -1.33 0.65
N LEU A 62 2.55 -0.11 0.61
CA LEU A 62 1.93 1.07 1.21
C LEU A 62 0.68 1.48 0.40
N SER A 63 0.74 1.44 -0.93
CA SER A 63 -0.42 1.66 -1.79
C SER A 63 -1.54 0.67 -1.53
N LEU A 64 -1.23 -0.62 -1.37
CA LEU A 64 -2.24 -1.63 -1.07
C LEU A 64 -2.90 -1.41 0.29
N VAL A 65 -2.12 -1.05 1.31
CA VAL A 65 -2.67 -0.74 2.63
C VAL A 65 -3.57 0.49 2.59
N TYR A 66 -3.14 1.59 1.96
CA TYR A 66 -3.98 2.78 1.80
C TYR A 66 -5.24 2.50 0.98
N LEU A 67 -5.13 1.72 -0.10
CA LEU A 67 -6.28 1.35 -0.93
C LEU A 67 -7.27 0.51 -0.12
N GLY A 68 -6.78 -0.50 0.59
CA GLY A 68 -7.63 -1.36 1.41
C GLY A 68 -8.29 -0.61 2.56
N SER A 69 -7.56 0.30 3.21
CA SER A 69 -8.15 1.21 4.20
C SER A 69 -9.20 2.13 3.58
N THR A 70 -8.94 2.69 2.39
CA THR A 70 -9.95 3.50 1.68
C THR A 70 -11.20 2.68 1.31
N GLN A 71 -11.03 1.40 0.98
CA GLN A 71 -12.15 0.49 0.76
C GLN A 71 -12.96 0.24 2.05
N THR A 72 -12.35 0.15 3.22
CA THR A 72 -13.11 0.09 4.48
C THR A 72 -13.84 1.41 4.78
N LEU A 73 -13.28 2.56 4.40
CA LEU A 73 -13.98 3.85 4.45
C LEU A 73 -15.19 3.90 3.50
N MET A 74 -15.09 3.32 2.30
CA MET A 74 -16.27 3.12 1.44
C MET A 74 -17.33 2.26 2.13
N GLY A 75 -16.91 1.24 2.88
CA GLY A 75 -17.80 0.42 3.71
C GLY A 75 -18.49 1.21 4.82
N ARG A 76 -17.75 2.09 5.51
CA ARG A 76 -18.27 3.05 6.50
C ARG A 76 -19.38 3.92 5.88
N ASP A 77 -19.10 4.48 4.71
CA ASP A 77 -19.95 5.50 4.08
C ASP A 77 -21.09 4.94 3.23
N ALA A 78 -21.03 3.66 2.85
CA ALA A 78 -22.06 3.02 2.04
C ALA A 78 -23.43 3.01 2.76
N PHE A 79 -24.49 3.39 2.06
CA PHE A 79 -25.85 3.41 2.62
C PHE A 79 -26.42 1.99 2.83
N MET A 80 -26.28 1.12 1.81
CA MET A 80 -26.89 -0.20 1.83
C MET A 80 -26.03 -1.23 2.59
N PRO A 81 -26.60 -2.07 3.48
CA PRO A 81 -25.85 -3.00 4.30
C PRO A 81 -24.93 -3.95 3.52
N TRP A 82 -25.39 -4.50 2.39
CA TRP A 82 -24.58 -5.41 1.57
C TRP A 82 -23.35 -4.73 0.95
N ASN A 83 -23.44 -3.43 0.63
CA ASN A 83 -22.30 -2.66 0.15
C ASN A 83 -21.30 -2.39 1.28
N LYS A 84 -21.79 -2.11 2.50
CA LYS A 84 -20.92 -1.98 3.68
C LYS A 84 -20.07 -3.24 3.87
N MET A 85 -20.71 -4.41 3.84
CA MET A 85 -20.03 -5.70 3.95
C MET A 85 -19.02 -5.90 2.82
N LYS A 86 -19.48 -5.77 1.57
CA LYS A 86 -18.64 -5.98 0.38
C LYS A 86 -17.37 -5.11 0.39
N TYR A 87 -17.51 -3.80 0.61
CA TYR A 87 -16.37 -2.89 0.58
C TYR A 87 -15.42 -3.13 1.75
N THR A 88 -15.94 -3.42 2.94
CA THR A 88 -15.11 -3.70 4.10
C THR A 88 -14.31 -5.00 3.91
N GLU A 89 -14.94 -6.07 3.46
CA GLU A 89 -14.27 -7.34 3.15
C GLU A 89 -13.23 -7.20 2.05
N GLN A 90 -13.55 -6.44 1.01
CA GLN A 90 -12.58 -6.09 -0.05
C GLN A 90 -11.38 -5.34 0.55
N GLY A 91 -11.63 -4.35 1.42
CA GLY A 91 -10.60 -3.59 2.11
C GLY A 91 -9.67 -4.45 2.94
N LEU A 92 -10.25 -5.35 3.74
CA LEU A 92 -9.52 -6.31 4.57
C LEU A 92 -8.62 -7.23 3.73
N ALA A 93 -9.13 -7.75 2.61
CA ALA A 93 -8.35 -8.57 1.69
C ALA A 93 -7.19 -7.79 1.05
N THR A 94 -7.44 -6.54 0.64
CA THR A 94 -6.41 -5.68 0.05
C THR A 94 -5.31 -5.31 1.06
N ILE A 95 -5.68 -5.00 2.31
CA ILE A 95 -4.69 -4.77 3.39
C ILE A 95 -3.86 -6.02 3.62
N SER A 96 -4.49 -7.21 3.68
CA SER A 96 -3.76 -8.47 3.85
C SER A 96 -2.72 -8.65 2.74
N LYS A 97 -3.10 -8.42 1.48
CA LYS A 97 -2.17 -8.46 0.34
C LYS A 97 -1.01 -7.48 0.48
N GLY A 98 -1.28 -6.26 0.97
CA GLY A 98 -0.26 -5.25 1.24
C GLY A 98 0.72 -5.69 2.32
N LEU A 99 0.22 -6.25 3.44
CA LEU A 99 1.05 -6.75 4.53
C LEU A 99 1.85 -7.99 4.14
N ASP A 100 1.28 -8.91 3.34
CA ASP A 100 1.99 -10.08 2.83
C ASP A 100 3.12 -9.66 1.87
N LEU A 101 2.85 -8.69 1.00
CA LEU A 101 3.87 -8.11 0.13
C LEU A 101 4.95 -7.41 0.95
N LEU A 102 4.58 -6.66 2.01
CA LEU A 102 5.53 -6.02 2.91
C LEU A 102 6.44 -7.04 3.58
N ALA A 103 5.89 -8.15 4.09
CA ALA A 103 6.66 -9.20 4.75
C ALA A 103 7.63 -9.91 3.80
N SER A 104 7.32 -9.95 2.50
CA SER A 104 8.21 -10.49 1.47
C SER A 104 9.36 -9.53 1.10
N GLN A 105 9.21 -8.24 1.38
CA GLN A 105 10.23 -7.22 1.12
C GLN A 105 11.10 -7.02 2.36
N GLN A 106 12.41 -7.08 2.17
CA GLN A 106 13.39 -7.00 3.27
C GLN A 106 14.25 -5.73 3.13
N THR A 107 13.59 -4.59 2.94
CA THR A 107 14.26 -3.29 2.91
C THR A 107 14.52 -2.83 4.37
N PRO A 108 15.79 -2.67 4.80
CA PRO A 108 16.11 -2.18 6.15
C PRO A 108 15.46 -0.81 6.42
N LEU A 109 15.05 -0.55 7.67
CA LEU A 109 14.32 0.67 8.04
C LEU A 109 15.08 1.95 7.67
N GLU A 110 16.41 1.93 7.78
CA GLU A 110 17.28 3.08 7.49
C GLU A 110 17.38 3.40 5.99
N GLN A 111 16.93 2.49 5.13
CA GLN A 111 16.93 2.63 3.67
C GLN A 111 15.53 2.94 3.12
N GLN A 112 14.51 2.93 3.96
CA GLN A 112 13.15 3.25 3.57
C GLN A 112 12.93 4.76 3.54
N ASP A 113 12.07 5.21 2.63
CA ASP A 113 11.63 6.59 2.62
C ASP A 113 10.83 6.91 3.89
N ILE A 114 11.01 8.13 4.40
CA ILE A 114 10.24 8.63 5.54
C ILE A 114 9.02 9.38 5.04
N ARG A 115 7.84 8.87 5.38
CA ARG A 115 6.53 9.38 4.97
C ARG A 115 5.69 9.61 6.21
N GLN A 116 5.04 10.78 6.31
CA GLN A 116 4.26 11.14 7.52
C GLN A 116 5.05 10.95 8.84
N GLY A 117 6.38 11.13 8.81
CA GLY A 117 7.27 10.97 9.97
C GLY A 117 7.69 9.53 10.30
N LEU A 118 7.31 8.53 9.49
CA LEU A 118 7.63 7.11 9.72
C LEU A 118 8.30 6.47 8.49
N PRO A 119 9.17 5.47 8.66
CA PRO A 119 9.54 4.55 7.59
C PRO A 119 8.29 3.90 6.96
N GLU A 120 8.27 3.72 5.65
CA GLU A 120 7.09 3.22 4.92
C GLU A 120 6.53 1.91 5.48
N SER A 121 7.38 0.97 5.92
CA SER A 121 6.92 -0.29 6.51
C SER A 121 6.20 -0.11 7.84
N LEU A 122 6.64 0.85 8.66
CA LEU A 122 5.98 1.18 9.92
C LEU A 122 4.69 1.95 9.67
N LEU A 123 4.67 2.85 8.67
CA LEU A 123 3.46 3.55 8.26
C LEU A 123 2.38 2.58 7.77
N ALA A 124 2.74 1.63 6.90
CA ALA A 124 1.82 0.60 6.41
C ALA A 124 1.22 -0.24 7.56
N ARG A 125 2.05 -0.70 8.50
CA ARG A 125 1.57 -1.43 9.69
C ARG A 125 0.67 -0.57 10.57
N SER A 126 1.00 0.71 10.75
CA SER A 126 0.22 1.66 11.54
C SER A 126 -1.17 1.91 10.94
N ILE A 127 -1.26 2.13 9.63
CA ILE A 127 -2.54 2.32 8.93
C ILE A 127 -3.38 1.04 8.95
N ALA A 128 -2.76 -0.13 8.76
CA ALA A 128 -3.44 -1.40 8.85
C ALA A 128 -3.98 -1.66 10.27
N GLY A 129 -3.16 -1.43 11.30
CA GLY A 129 -3.55 -1.54 12.70
C GLY A 129 -4.70 -0.61 13.07
N ALA A 130 -4.62 0.66 12.65
CA ALA A 130 -5.69 1.64 12.85
C ALA A 130 -6.98 1.23 12.13
N THR A 131 -6.86 0.73 10.91
CA THR A 131 -8.02 0.26 10.16
C THR A 131 -8.69 -0.90 10.88
N PHE A 132 -7.95 -1.97 11.20
CA PHE A 132 -8.48 -3.17 11.83
C PHE A 132 -9.13 -2.91 13.19
N THR A 133 -8.52 -2.07 14.03
CA THR A 133 -9.06 -1.73 15.35
C THR A 133 -10.25 -0.78 15.32
N SER A 134 -10.45 -0.05 14.21
CA SER A 134 -11.60 0.85 14.03
C SER A 134 -12.88 0.16 13.52
N LEU A 135 -12.77 -1.09 13.05
CA LEU A 135 -13.90 -1.80 12.48
C LEU A 135 -14.91 -2.27 13.55
N PRO A 136 -16.21 -2.35 13.22
CA PRO A 136 -17.19 -2.97 14.10
C PRO A 136 -16.84 -4.43 14.45
N ASP A 137 -17.13 -4.86 15.67
CA ASP A 137 -16.80 -6.19 16.21
C ASP A 137 -17.19 -7.35 15.30
N MET A 138 -18.30 -7.23 14.55
CA MET A 138 -18.78 -8.26 13.63
C MET A 138 -17.75 -8.70 12.58
N PHE A 139 -16.76 -7.85 12.26
CA PHE A 139 -15.68 -8.19 11.32
C PHE A 139 -14.55 -8.98 11.96
N ASN A 140 -14.47 -9.09 13.29
CA ASN A 140 -13.49 -9.91 14.03
C ASN A 140 -12.02 -9.60 13.69
N HIS A 141 -11.66 -8.32 13.53
CA HIS A 141 -10.30 -7.89 13.18
C HIS A 141 -9.56 -7.12 14.28
N PHE A 142 -10.21 -6.82 15.41
CA PHE A 142 -9.61 -6.01 16.47
C PHE A 142 -8.26 -6.56 16.96
N GLU A 143 -8.21 -7.84 17.37
CA GLU A 143 -6.98 -8.49 17.85
C GLU A 143 -5.85 -8.42 16.82
N ARG A 144 -6.16 -8.64 15.54
CA ARG A 144 -5.17 -8.54 14.46
C ARG A 144 -4.59 -7.13 14.34
N GLY A 145 -5.42 -6.10 14.54
CA GLY A 145 -4.97 -4.72 14.57
C GLY A 145 -4.12 -4.40 15.80
N TYR A 146 -4.48 -4.98 16.95
CA TYR A 146 -3.71 -4.85 18.19
C TYR A 146 -2.32 -5.49 18.09
N ASP A 147 -2.22 -6.69 17.51
CA ASP A 147 -0.94 -7.36 17.24
C ASP A 147 -0.02 -6.49 16.38
N LEU A 148 -0.57 -5.83 15.35
CA LEU A 148 0.20 -4.90 14.51
C LEU A 148 0.74 -3.70 15.30
N TYR A 149 0.03 -3.22 16.32
CA TYR A 149 0.53 -2.15 17.17
C TYR A 149 1.64 -2.63 18.11
N LEU A 150 1.54 -3.86 18.63
CA LEU A 150 2.59 -4.44 19.46
C LEU A 150 3.90 -4.60 18.68
N ASP A 151 3.83 -4.95 17.39
CA ASP A 151 4.98 -5.03 16.50
C ASP A 151 5.70 -3.69 16.26
N LEU A 152 5.10 -2.56 16.65
CA LEU A 152 5.66 -1.21 16.47
C LEU A 152 6.39 -0.67 17.72
N LEU A 153 6.34 -1.39 18.84
CA LEU A 153 6.93 -1.02 20.13
C LEU A 153 8.31 -1.68 20.35
#